data_AF-A0A381CCN9-F1
#
_entry.id   AF-A0A381CCN9-F1
#
_cell.length_a   1.000
_cell.length_b   1.000
_cell.length_c   1.000
_cell.angle_alpha   90.00
_cell.angle_beta   90.00
_cell.angle_gamma   90.00
#
_symmetry.space_group_name_H-M   'P 1'
#
loop_
_entity.id
_entity.type
_entity.pdbx_description
1 polymer ?
#
loop_
_entity_poly.entity_id
_entity_poly.type
_entity_poly.pdbx_seq_one_letter_code
_entity_poly.pdbx_strand_id
1 'polypeptide(L)'
;MEKIDLDIDGQPYLIITKDEKTELGFKGNTTPETEEESHDVDIPNVLIITRKNADVLFVLRGGDTDSFKVVTAQDLYDKFKYQWFEPLADNYRELLYVNDADYAKDAYKLFTWTDIVTFSLIDRTPLAFRPNCEGDWKSNSVGGGGYLLVMINKIPYWTDAVGQIPFSIDTYRMNRNIPSTVETGMIWGTGRRSDAADRTNTYDNFFVLRGTLYASQRFTYGIKSGDGTYPAVDVVEKDNATPDDTLGNSITPEEYDTYAIWKK
;
A
#
# COMPACT_ATOMS: atom_id res chain seq x y z
N MET A 1 -28.15 -12.49 1.21
CA MET A 1 -28.25 -11.04 1.04
C MET A 1 -27.49 -10.42 2.18
N GLU A 2 -26.38 -9.76 1.85
CA GLU A 2 -25.52 -9.09 2.81
C GLU A 2 -25.84 -7.59 2.82
N LYS A 3 -25.65 -6.97 3.97
CA LYS A 3 -25.98 -5.57 4.23
C LYS A 3 -24.86 -4.92 5.02
N ILE A 4 -24.34 -3.80 4.53
CA ILE A 4 -23.29 -3.02 5.20
C ILE A 4 -23.82 -1.60 5.37
N ASP A 5 -23.96 -1.17 6.62
CA ASP A 5 -24.28 0.22 6.94
C ASP A 5 -23.01 1.08 6.79
N LEU A 6 -23.14 2.20 6.09
CA LEU A 6 -22.04 3.11 5.82
C LEU A 6 -22.48 4.55 6.10
N ASP A 7 -21.65 5.32 6.79
CA ASP A 7 -21.83 6.76 6.92
C ASP A 7 -20.81 7.46 6.02
N ILE A 8 -21.28 8.34 5.14
CA ILE A 8 -20.41 9.18 4.30
C ILE A 8 -20.81 10.62 4.53
N ASP A 9 -19.90 11.42 5.09
CA ASP A 9 -20.11 12.84 5.35
C ASP A 9 -21.37 13.12 6.20
N GLY A 10 -21.69 12.22 7.15
CA GLY A 10 -22.87 12.31 8.02
C GLY A 10 -24.18 11.84 7.38
N GLN A 11 -24.13 11.29 6.16
CA GLN A 11 -25.28 10.73 5.47
C GLN A 11 -25.27 9.19 5.53
N PRO A 12 -26.37 8.55 5.95
CA PRO A 12 -26.44 7.10 6.07
C PRO A 12 -26.77 6.43 4.74
N TYR A 13 -25.89 5.54 4.31
CA TYR A 13 -26.04 4.68 3.15
C TYR A 13 -26.08 3.20 3.56
N LEU A 14 -26.56 2.35 2.65
CA LEU A 14 -26.62 0.92 2.82
C LEU A 14 -26.05 0.23 1.58
N ILE A 15 -24.97 -0.52 1.71
CA ILE A 15 -24.48 -1.37 0.63
C ILE A 15 -25.21 -2.72 0.72
N ILE A 16 -25.81 -3.16 -0.38
CA ILE A 16 -26.55 -4.42 -0.45
C ILE A 16 -25.87 -5.33 -1.46
N THR A 17 -25.48 -6.54 -1.03
CA THR A 17 -25.03 -7.59 -1.94
C THR A 17 -26.07 -8.71 -2.02
N LYS A 18 -26.58 -8.96 -3.22
CA LYS A 18 -27.57 -10.01 -3.51
C LYS A 18 -27.35 -10.54 -4.93
N ASP A 19 -27.45 -11.86 -5.11
CA ASP A 19 -27.35 -12.53 -6.40
C ASP A 19 -26.09 -12.11 -7.19
N GLU A 20 -24.94 -12.09 -6.51
CA GLU A 20 -23.62 -11.67 -7.04
C GLU A 20 -23.59 -10.24 -7.61
N LYS A 21 -24.46 -9.36 -7.10
CA LYS A 21 -24.49 -7.93 -7.42
C LYS A 21 -24.44 -7.09 -6.16
N THR A 22 -23.66 -6.03 -6.21
CA THR A 22 -23.55 -5.02 -5.15
C THR A 22 -24.12 -3.71 -5.63
N GLU A 23 -24.98 -3.12 -4.81
CA GLU A 23 -25.66 -1.86 -5.08
C GLU A 23 -25.57 -0.94 -3.86
N LEU A 24 -25.63 0.37 -4.11
CA LEU A 24 -25.73 1.39 -3.07
C LEU A 24 -27.21 1.75 -2.89
N GLY A 25 -27.72 1.50 -1.69
CA GLY A 25 -29.03 1.92 -1.23
C GLY A 25 -28.95 3.20 -0.39
N PHE A 26 -29.98 4.03 -0.50
CA PHE A 26 -30.19 5.20 0.34
C PHE A 26 -31.27 4.90 1.39
N LYS A 27 -31.05 5.31 2.64
CA LYS A 27 -32.07 5.20 3.70
C LYS A 27 -32.94 6.46 3.69
N GLY A 28 -34.08 6.38 3.00
CA GLY A 28 -35.08 7.44 2.95
C GLY A 28 -36.27 7.22 3.87
N ASN A 29 -37.00 8.29 4.15
CA ASN A 29 -38.33 8.23 4.76
C ASN A 29 -39.39 8.22 3.64
N THR A 30 -40.49 7.51 3.85
CA THR A 30 -41.66 7.59 2.97
C THR A 30 -42.48 8.83 3.34
N THR A 31 -42.90 9.62 2.35
CA THR A 31 -43.85 10.73 2.53
C THR A 31 -45.29 10.28 2.28
N PRO A 32 -46.30 10.91 2.91
CA PRO A 32 -47.71 10.67 2.59
C PRO A 32 -48.05 11.05 1.14
N GLU A 33 -49.02 10.38 0.53
CA GLU A 33 -49.43 10.59 -0.87
C GLU A 33 -49.82 12.05 -1.19
N THR A 34 -50.22 12.82 -0.19
CA THR A 34 -50.60 14.24 -0.33
C THR A 34 -49.42 15.20 -0.42
N GLU A 35 -48.18 14.71 -0.22
CA GLU A 35 -46.96 15.51 -0.24
C GLU A 35 -46.28 15.31 -1.60
N GLU A 36 -46.48 16.28 -2.51
CA GLU A 36 -45.98 16.23 -3.90
C GLU A 36 -44.54 16.77 -4.06
N GLU A 37 -43.86 17.14 -2.96
CA GLU A 37 -42.49 17.63 -3.02
C GLU A 37 -41.52 16.52 -3.42
N SER A 38 -40.80 16.73 -4.53
CA SER A 38 -39.72 15.86 -4.95
C SER A 38 -38.53 16.01 -4.00
N HIS A 39 -37.97 14.89 -3.56
CA HIS A 39 -36.71 14.87 -2.82
C HIS A 39 -35.56 14.46 -3.74
N ASP A 40 -34.56 15.32 -3.85
CA ASP A 40 -33.32 14.99 -4.54
C ASP A 40 -32.50 14.03 -3.67
N VAL A 41 -31.88 13.03 -4.31
CA VAL A 41 -30.99 12.06 -3.65
C VAL A 41 -29.59 12.26 -4.18
N ASP A 42 -28.71 12.72 -3.30
CA ASP A 42 -27.29 12.89 -3.63
C ASP A 42 -26.58 11.54 -3.61
N ILE A 43 -26.09 11.16 -4.80
CA ILE A 43 -25.25 9.97 -4.95
C ILE A 43 -23.84 10.34 -4.51
N PRO A 44 -23.26 9.67 -3.49
CA PRO A 44 -21.96 10.02 -2.98
C PRO A 44 -20.86 9.66 -4.00
N ASN A 45 -19.82 10.49 -4.07
CA ASN A 45 -18.66 10.21 -4.90
C ASN A 45 -17.75 9.19 -4.22
N VAL A 46 -18.10 7.91 -4.34
CA VAL A 46 -17.36 6.78 -3.73
C VAL A 46 -17.17 5.62 -4.70
N LEU A 47 -16.11 4.86 -4.48
CA LEU A 47 -15.82 3.61 -5.16
C LEU A 47 -15.98 2.45 -4.18
N ILE A 48 -16.94 1.56 -4.43
CA ILE A 48 -17.12 0.32 -3.67
C ILE A 48 -16.28 -0.76 -4.34
N ILE A 49 -15.30 -1.28 -3.60
CA ILE A 49 -14.34 -2.23 -4.12
C ILE A 49 -14.76 -3.63 -3.71
N THR A 50 -14.90 -4.52 -4.69
CA THR A 50 -15.43 -5.86 -4.49
C THR A 50 -14.48 -6.95 -4.98
N ARG A 51 -14.77 -8.19 -4.57
CA ARG A 51 -14.29 -9.40 -5.24
C ARG A 51 -15.10 -9.66 -6.52
N LYS A 52 -14.65 -10.63 -7.33
CA LYS A 52 -15.39 -11.06 -8.53
C LYS A 52 -16.79 -11.60 -8.24
N ASN A 53 -17.02 -12.13 -7.04
CA ASN A 53 -18.33 -12.62 -6.57
C ASN A 53 -19.19 -11.52 -5.91
N ALA A 54 -18.79 -10.25 -6.01
CA ALA A 54 -19.45 -9.08 -5.43
C ALA A 54 -19.36 -8.94 -3.90
N ASP A 55 -18.57 -9.76 -3.21
CA ASP A 55 -18.27 -9.50 -1.80
C ASP A 55 -17.54 -8.16 -1.67
N VAL A 56 -18.02 -7.28 -0.79
CA VAL A 56 -17.42 -5.96 -0.55
C VAL A 56 -16.14 -6.13 0.26
N LEU A 57 -15.07 -5.50 -0.19
CA LEU A 57 -13.76 -5.51 0.46
C LEU A 57 -13.51 -4.24 1.26
N PHE A 58 -13.65 -3.09 0.61
CA PHE A 58 -13.46 -1.77 1.19
C PHE A 58 -14.11 -0.70 0.31
N VAL A 59 -14.22 0.52 0.83
CA VAL A 59 -14.80 1.68 0.12
C VAL A 59 -13.81 2.82 0.12
N LEU A 60 -13.64 3.45 -1.04
CA LEU A 60 -12.78 4.62 -1.23
C LEU A 60 -13.62 5.86 -1.54
N ARG A 61 -13.18 7.03 -1.09
CA ARG A 61 -13.68 8.32 -1.59
C ARG A 61 -13.19 8.53 -3.02
N GLY A 62 -14.08 8.94 -3.92
CA GLY A 62 -13.70 9.35 -5.27
C GLY A 62 -13.01 10.71 -5.28
N GLY A 63 -12.12 10.93 -6.25
CA GLY A 63 -11.55 12.24 -6.52
C GLY A 63 -12.51 13.13 -7.33
N ASP A 64 -12.11 14.37 -7.59
CA ASP A 64 -12.95 15.39 -8.24
C ASP A 64 -13.53 14.97 -9.60
N THR A 65 -12.81 14.13 -10.34
CA THR A 65 -13.22 13.63 -11.66
C THR A 65 -13.87 12.25 -11.62
N ASP A 66 -13.92 11.63 -10.44
CA ASP A 66 -14.57 10.33 -10.27
C ASP A 66 -16.09 10.48 -10.14
N SER A 67 -16.77 9.34 -10.24
CA SER A 67 -18.18 9.21 -9.97
C SER A 67 -18.39 7.98 -9.10
N PHE A 68 -19.60 7.82 -8.55
CA PHE A 68 -19.98 6.55 -7.94
C PHE A 68 -19.70 5.37 -8.86
N LYS A 69 -19.02 4.35 -8.34
CA LYS A 69 -18.71 3.10 -9.04
C LYS A 69 -18.67 1.91 -8.09
N VAL A 70 -19.08 0.74 -8.59
CA VAL A 70 -18.78 -0.56 -7.99
C VAL A 70 -17.81 -1.27 -8.92
N VAL A 71 -16.61 -1.57 -8.44
CA VAL A 71 -15.55 -2.17 -9.25
C VAL A 71 -14.85 -3.28 -8.49
N THR A 72 -14.31 -4.25 -9.23
CA THR A 72 -13.49 -5.29 -8.59
C THR A 72 -12.13 -4.73 -8.16
N ALA A 73 -11.49 -5.32 -7.15
CA ALA A 73 -10.11 -4.99 -6.80
C ALA A 73 -9.14 -5.13 -7.99
N GLN A 74 -9.40 -6.09 -8.88
CA GLN A 74 -8.62 -6.27 -10.11
C GLN A 74 -8.81 -5.10 -11.08
N ASP A 75 -10.04 -4.62 -11.29
CA ASP A 75 -10.29 -3.44 -12.13
C ASP A 75 -9.67 -2.18 -11.51
N LEU A 76 -9.76 -2.02 -10.20
CA LEU A 76 -9.12 -0.93 -9.47
C LEU A 76 -7.61 -0.91 -9.74
N TYR A 77 -6.96 -2.07 -9.69
CA TYR A 77 -5.53 -2.22 -9.95
C TYR A 77 -5.17 -2.01 -11.44
N ASP A 78 -5.85 -2.68 -12.36
CA ASP A 78 -5.47 -2.70 -13.78
C ASP A 78 -5.83 -1.41 -14.52
N LYS A 79 -7.01 -0.84 -14.22
CA LYS A 79 -7.61 0.24 -15.02
C LYS A 79 -7.44 1.60 -14.36
N PHE A 80 -7.81 1.69 -13.09
CA PHE A 80 -7.81 2.97 -12.36
C PHE A 80 -6.44 3.27 -11.75
N LYS A 81 -5.72 2.23 -11.31
CA LYS A 81 -4.41 2.32 -10.65
C LYS A 81 -4.45 3.24 -9.43
N TYR A 82 -5.54 3.21 -8.68
CA TYR A 82 -5.69 4.00 -7.45
C TYR A 82 -5.05 3.29 -6.24
N GLN A 83 -4.73 4.06 -5.21
CA GLN A 83 -4.22 3.58 -3.93
C GLN A 83 -4.77 4.45 -2.79
N TRP A 84 -4.69 4.01 -1.54
CA TRP A 84 -5.34 4.69 -0.40
C TRP A 84 -4.50 4.77 0.87
N PHE A 85 -3.22 4.50 0.76
CA PHE A 85 -2.32 4.33 1.89
C PHE A 85 -1.15 5.33 1.91
N GLU A 86 -1.01 6.15 0.85
CA GLU A 86 -0.10 7.30 0.81
C GLU A 86 -0.79 8.58 0.33
N PRO A 87 -1.20 9.49 1.23
CA PRO A 87 -1.95 10.70 0.88
C PRO A 87 -1.27 11.68 -0.08
N LEU A 88 0.06 11.65 -0.17
CA LEU A 88 0.85 12.57 -0.99
C LEU A 88 1.06 12.07 -2.44
N ALA A 89 0.59 10.87 -2.79
CA ALA A 89 0.70 10.34 -4.15
C ALA A 89 -0.48 10.79 -5.03
N ASP A 90 -0.25 10.97 -6.33
CA ASP A 90 -1.23 11.54 -7.26
C ASP A 90 -2.50 10.69 -7.40
N ASN A 91 -2.35 9.37 -7.24
CA ASN A 91 -3.42 8.38 -7.38
C ASN A 91 -4.07 8.01 -6.03
N TYR A 92 -3.88 8.83 -4.99
CA TYR A 92 -4.49 8.63 -3.68
C TYR A 92 -6.01 8.77 -3.70
N ARG A 93 -6.69 7.92 -2.94
CA ARG A 93 -8.12 7.97 -2.60
C ARG A 93 -8.27 7.66 -1.12
N GLU A 94 -9.06 8.45 -0.41
CA GLU A 94 -9.28 8.22 1.03
C GLU A 94 -9.99 6.89 1.27
N LEU A 95 -9.49 6.08 2.20
CA LEU A 95 -10.14 4.84 2.64
C LEU A 95 -11.26 5.17 3.64
N LEU A 96 -12.50 4.96 3.24
CA LEU A 96 -13.68 5.28 4.06
C LEU A 96 -14.14 4.10 4.93
N TYR A 97 -13.98 2.88 4.43
CA TYR A 97 -14.48 1.68 5.09
C TYR A 97 -13.66 0.46 4.69
N VAL A 98 -13.47 -0.48 5.64
CA VAL A 98 -12.90 -1.81 5.39
C VAL A 98 -13.86 -2.86 5.95
N ASN A 99 -14.19 -3.86 5.13
CA ASN A 99 -15.00 -4.98 5.58
C ASN A 99 -14.15 -5.92 6.45
N ASP A 100 -14.51 -6.05 7.73
CA ASP A 100 -13.81 -6.88 8.71
C ASP A 100 -14.46 -8.26 8.91
N ALA A 101 -15.48 -8.59 8.13
CA ALA A 101 -16.10 -9.90 8.13
C ALA A 101 -15.14 -11.00 7.64
N ASP A 102 -15.29 -12.21 8.17
CA ASP A 102 -14.34 -13.30 7.91
C ASP A 102 -14.29 -13.71 6.42
N TYR A 103 -15.43 -13.68 5.72
CA TYR A 103 -15.46 -13.97 4.27
C TYR A 103 -14.66 -12.96 3.44
N ALA A 104 -14.58 -11.70 3.90
CA ALA A 104 -13.78 -10.67 3.23
C ALA A 104 -12.30 -10.89 3.49
N LYS A 105 -11.91 -11.40 4.68
CA LYS A 105 -10.52 -11.71 5.03
C LYS A 105 -9.88 -12.74 4.09
N ASP A 106 -10.66 -13.67 3.55
CA ASP A 106 -10.19 -14.66 2.58
C ASP A 106 -9.65 -14.06 1.27
N ALA A 107 -9.97 -12.79 0.98
CA ALA A 107 -9.43 -12.07 -0.17
C ALA A 107 -8.00 -11.55 0.05
N TYR A 108 -7.51 -11.57 1.28
CA TYR A 108 -6.23 -10.99 1.67
C TYR A 108 -5.28 -12.07 2.17
N LYS A 109 -3.99 -11.79 2.01
CA LYS A 109 -2.99 -12.40 2.87
C LYS A 109 -2.78 -11.52 4.10
N LEU A 110 -2.93 -12.12 5.28
CA LEU A 110 -2.90 -11.39 6.54
C LEU A 110 -1.46 -11.29 7.07
N PHE A 111 -1.09 -10.09 7.52
CA PHE A 111 0.22 -9.79 8.07
C PHE A 111 0.13 -8.79 9.23
N THR A 112 1.19 -8.76 10.03
CA THR A 112 1.56 -7.66 10.91
C THR A 112 2.76 -6.92 10.33
N TRP A 113 3.04 -5.69 10.80
CA TRP A 113 4.28 -5.01 10.41
C TRP A 113 5.53 -5.79 10.83
N THR A 114 5.47 -6.52 11.94
CA THR A 114 6.55 -7.43 12.38
C THR A 114 6.82 -8.53 11.36
N ASP A 115 5.81 -9.08 10.69
CA ASP A 115 6.02 -10.06 9.64
C ASP A 115 6.75 -9.44 8.44
N ILE A 116 6.39 -8.21 8.06
CA ILE A 116 7.06 -7.47 6.97
C ILE A 116 8.51 -7.19 7.33
N VAL A 117 8.78 -6.72 8.54
CA VAL A 117 10.13 -6.48 9.05
C VAL A 117 10.93 -7.78 9.08
N THR A 118 10.36 -8.86 9.61
CA THR A 118 11.02 -10.18 9.68
C THR A 118 11.44 -10.67 8.29
N PHE A 119 10.56 -10.52 7.29
CA PHE A 119 10.89 -10.87 5.91
C PHE A 119 11.99 -9.97 5.33
N SER A 120 11.98 -8.67 5.69
CA SER A 120 12.87 -7.65 5.16
C SER A 120 14.27 -7.65 5.79
N LEU A 121 14.42 -8.17 7.02
CA LEU A 121 15.72 -8.23 7.71
C LEU A 121 16.59 -9.42 7.31
N ILE A 122 16.06 -10.33 6.48
CA ILE A 122 16.87 -11.36 5.84
C ILE A 122 17.75 -10.66 4.80
N ASP A 123 19.05 -10.62 5.07
CA ASP A 123 20.05 -10.00 4.18
C ASP A 123 20.10 -10.71 2.83
N ARG A 124 19.75 -9.99 1.76
CA ARG A 124 19.76 -10.50 0.40
C ARG A 124 20.52 -9.60 -0.54
N THR A 125 21.16 -10.23 -1.53
CA THR A 125 21.73 -9.48 -2.65
C THR A 125 20.63 -8.91 -3.55
N PRO A 126 20.87 -7.81 -4.29
CA PRO A 126 19.87 -7.24 -5.21
C PRO A 126 19.29 -8.23 -6.23
N LEU A 127 20.05 -9.28 -6.60
CA LEU A 127 19.59 -10.31 -7.53
C LEU A 127 18.48 -11.19 -6.95
N ALA A 128 18.38 -11.28 -5.63
CA ALA A 128 17.37 -12.09 -4.94
C ALA A 128 15.95 -11.54 -5.09
N PHE A 129 15.79 -10.27 -5.45
CA PHE A 129 14.49 -9.60 -5.64
C PHE A 129 13.92 -9.75 -7.06
N ARG A 130 14.63 -10.49 -7.93
CA ARG A 130 14.10 -10.81 -9.27
C ARG A 130 12.88 -11.74 -9.18
N PRO A 131 12.00 -11.73 -10.19
CA PRO A 131 10.83 -12.61 -10.20
C PRO A 131 11.18 -14.08 -9.94
N ASN A 132 10.45 -14.70 -9.01
CA ASN A 132 10.60 -16.08 -8.53
C ASN A 132 11.90 -16.38 -7.76
N CYS A 133 12.62 -15.37 -7.28
CA CYS A 133 13.75 -15.55 -6.36
C CYS A 133 13.31 -15.37 -4.88
N GLU A 134 14.19 -15.65 -3.93
CA GLU A 134 13.87 -15.67 -2.49
C GLU A 134 13.37 -14.33 -1.92
N GLY A 135 13.78 -13.21 -2.53
CA GLY A 135 13.36 -11.86 -2.17
C GLY A 135 12.14 -11.36 -2.95
N ASP A 136 11.63 -12.12 -3.93
CA ASP A 136 10.39 -11.78 -4.63
C ASP A 136 9.20 -11.93 -3.68
N TRP A 137 8.93 -10.86 -2.93
CA TRP A 137 7.83 -10.77 -1.99
C TRP A 137 6.51 -11.25 -2.59
N LYS A 138 6.20 -10.85 -3.83
CA LYS A 138 4.89 -11.09 -4.44
C LYS A 138 4.64 -12.59 -4.66
N SER A 139 5.65 -13.32 -5.15
CA SER A 139 5.50 -14.76 -5.42
C SER A 139 5.80 -15.64 -4.21
N ASN A 140 6.59 -15.15 -3.24
CA ASN A 140 7.05 -15.94 -2.11
C ASN A 140 5.89 -16.38 -1.19
N SER A 141 5.84 -17.66 -0.83
CA SER A 141 4.78 -18.24 0.02
C SER A 141 4.79 -17.72 1.46
N VAL A 142 5.92 -17.20 1.96
CA VAL A 142 6.01 -16.48 3.25
C VAL A 142 5.71 -14.98 3.05
N GLY A 143 5.98 -14.44 1.85
CA GLY A 143 5.56 -13.10 1.42
C GLY A 143 4.13 -13.05 0.88
N GLY A 144 3.85 -12.22 -0.12
CA GLY A 144 2.53 -12.05 -0.72
C GLY A 144 1.84 -13.30 -1.27
N GLY A 145 2.59 -14.35 -1.63
CA GLY A 145 2.05 -15.66 -2.03
C GLY A 145 1.06 -15.61 -3.21
N GLY A 146 1.23 -14.66 -4.13
CA GLY A 146 0.37 -14.47 -5.30
C GLY A 146 -0.93 -13.69 -5.05
N TYR A 147 -1.19 -13.23 -3.83
CA TYR A 147 -2.35 -12.40 -3.54
C TYR A 147 -2.21 -11.01 -4.18
N LEU A 148 -3.32 -10.46 -4.68
CA LEU A 148 -3.35 -9.07 -5.18
C LEU A 148 -3.28 -8.05 -4.03
N LEU A 149 -3.95 -8.38 -2.92
CA LEU A 149 -4.04 -7.56 -1.72
C LEU A 149 -3.48 -8.31 -0.52
N VAL A 150 -2.75 -7.58 0.32
CA VAL A 150 -2.42 -8.01 1.68
C VAL A 150 -3.17 -7.13 2.68
N MET A 151 -3.40 -7.63 3.89
CA MET A 151 -3.97 -6.84 4.97
C MET A 151 -2.97 -6.76 6.11
N ILE A 152 -2.56 -5.54 6.45
CA ILE A 152 -1.64 -5.26 7.56
C ILE A 152 -2.37 -4.38 8.56
N ASN A 153 -2.49 -4.84 9.80
CA ASN A 153 -3.20 -4.11 10.87
C ASN A 153 -4.61 -3.62 10.45
N LYS A 154 -5.39 -4.51 9.80
CA LYS A 154 -6.76 -4.25 9.29
C LYS A 154 -6.85 -3.25 8.13
N ILE A 155 -5.74 -2.79 7.58
CA ILE A 155 -5.71 -1.93 6.40
C ILE A 155 -5.29 -2.78 5.20
N PRO A 156 -6.04 -2.76 4.08
CA PRO A 156 -5.61 -3.43 2.87
C PRO A 156 -4.48 -2.66 2.19
N TYR A 157 -3.58 -3.35 1.51
CA TYR A 157 -2.50 -2.76 0.70
C TYR A 157 -2.33 -3.55 -0.58
N TRP A 158 -1.84 -2.90 -1.62
CA TRP A 158 -1.33 -3.62 -2.78
C TRP A 158 -0.13 -4.47 -2.38
N THR A 159 -0.15 -5.75 -2.76
CA THR A 159 0.92 -6.68 -2.41
C THR A 159 2.27 -6.23 -2.99
N ASP A 160 2.28 -5.65 -4.18
CA ASP A 160 3.50 -5.15 -4.83
C ASP A 160 4.06 -3.90 -4.16
N ALA A 161 3.21 -2.97 -3.71
CA ALA A 161 3.61 -1.82 -2.91
C ALA A 161 4.41 -2.27 -1.68
N VAL A 162 3.84 -3.19 -0.88
CA VAL A 162 4.51 -3.77 0.29
C VAL A 162 5.81 -4.49 -0.10
N GLY A 163 5.85 -5.08 -1.30
CA GLY A 163 7.05 -5.74 -1.84
C GLY A 163 8.25 -4.83 -2.11
N GLN A 164 8.05 -3.51 -2.19
CA GLN A 164 9.16 -2.55 -2.33
C GLN A 164 9.96 -2.38 -1.04
N ILE A 165 9.37 -2.68 0.13
CA ILE A 165 9.99 -2.47 1.44
C ILE A 165 11.23 -3.37 1.65
N PRO A 166 11.15 -4.71 1.49
CA PRO A 166 12.31 -5.58 1.63
C PRO A 166 13.49 -5.17 0.74
N PHE A 167 13.21 -4.85 -0.53
CA PHE A 167 14.22 -4.38 -1.48
C PHE A 167 14.90 -3.09 -1.00
N SER A 168 14.11 -2.15 -0.49
CA SER A 168 14.60 -0.84 -0.06
C SER A 168 15.45 -0.92 1.20
N ILE A 169 15.12 -1.82 2.12
CA ILE A 169 15.91 -2.06 3.33
C ILE A 169 17.29 -2.59 2.97
N ASP A 170 17.39 -3.64 2.14
CA ASP A 170 18.69 -4.18 1.73
C ASP A 170 19.48 -3.19 0.88
N THR A 171 18.81 -2.47 -0.02
CA THR A 171 19.45 -1.43 -0.83
C THR A 171 19.99 -0.30 0.03
N TYR A 172 19.27 0.10 1.09
CA TYR A 172 19.79 1.06 2.05
C TYR A 172 21.02 0.53 2.79
N ARG A 173 21.06 -0.74 3.18
CA ARG A 173 22.23 -1.30 3.88
C ARG A 173 23.49 -1.30 3.00
N MET A 174 23.31 -1.42 1.68
CA MET A 174 24.37 -1.25 0.68
C MET A 174 24.78 0.22 0.49
N ASN A 175 23.82 1.12 0.28
CA ASN A 175 24.08 2.51 -0.10
C ASN A 175 24.36 3.43 1.09
N ARG A 176 23.74 3.15 2.23
CA ARG A 176 23.80 3.89 3.51
C ARG A 176 23.43 5.37 3.35
N ASN A 177 22.53 5.63 2.40
CA ASN A 177 22.15 6.97 2.00
C ASN A 177 20.72 6.93 1.44
N ILE A 178 19.84 7.76 2.00
CA ILE A 178 18.42 7.78 1.63
C ILE A 178 18.24 8.16 0.15
N PRO A 179 18.74 9.31 -0.36
CA PRO A 179 18.59 9.68 -1.77
C PRO A 179 19.10 8.61 -2.75
N SER A 180 20.26 8.02 -2.50
CA SER A 180 20.84 7.00 -3.37
C SER A 180 19.99 5.72 -3.42
N THR A 181 19.37 5.37 -2.29
CA THR A 181 18.46 4.22 -2.18
C THR A 181 17.18 4.46 -2.95
N VAL A 182 16.58 5.65 -2.80
CA VAL A 182 15.39 6.04 -3.57
C VAL A 182 15.69 6.03 -5.06
N GLU A 183 16.83 6.58 -5.50
CA GLU A 183 17.24 6.57 -6.92
C GLU A 183 17.40 5.14 -7.44
N THR A 184 17.98 4.26 -6.63
CA THR A 184 18.10 2.84 -6.98
C THR A 184 16.73 2.18 -7.10
N GLY A 185 15.79 2.47 -6.20
CA GLY A 185 14.41 2.01 -6.29
C GLY A 185 13.71 2.48 -7.56
N MET A 186 13.87 3.75 -7.96
CA MET A 186 13.33 4.26 -9.21
C MET A 186 13.88 3.51 -10.44
N ILE A 187 15.17 3.15 -10.44
CA ILE A 187 15.82 2.44 -11.56
C ILE A 187 15.42 0.95 -11.60
N TRP A 188 15.16 0.34 -10.45
CA TRP A 188 14.94 -1.10 -10.31
C TRP A 188 13.51 -1.48 -9.92
N GLY A 189 12.56 -0.54 -9.89
CA GLY A 189 11.20 -0.76 -9.39
C GLY A 189 10.42 -1.90 -10.08
N THR A 190 10.80 -2.27 -11.31
CA THR A 190 10.23 -3.41 -12.06
C THR A 190 11.00 -4.73 -11.86
N GLY A 191 12.06 -4.72 -11.05
CA GLY A 191 13.05 -5.79 -10.93
C GLY A 191 14.02 -5.88 -12.11
N ARG A 192 13.98 -4.93 -13.06
CA ARG A 192 14.82 -4.93 -14.27
C ARG A 192 15.54 -3.60 -14.48
N ARG A 193 16.87 -3.63 -14.44
CA ARG A 193 17.73 -2.45 -14.69
C ARG A 193 17.58 -1.82 -16.09
N SER A 194 17.08 -2.57 -17.06
CA SER A 194 16.91 -2.10 -18.44
C SER A 194 15.73 -1.15 -18.62
N ASP A 195 14.84 -1.09 -17.64
CA ASP A 195 13.60 -0.34 -17.74
C ASP A 195 13.87 1.15 -17.44
N ALA A 196 12.99 2.02 -17.95
CA ALA A 196 13.10 3.44 -17.68
C ALA A 196 12.88 3.68 -16.18
N ALA A 197 13.70 4.55 -15.58
CA ALA A 197 13.55 4.91 -14.18
C ALA A 197 12.15 5.50 -13.93
N ASP A 198 11.47 5.01 -12.90
CA ASP A 198 10.16 5.50 -12.51
C ASP A 198 10.28 6.86 -11.82
N ARG A 199 9.83 7.91 -12.52
CA ARG A 199 9.79 9.29 -12.01
C ARG A 199 8.37 9.74 -11.65
N THR A 200 7.44 8.81 -11.49
CA THR A 200 6.05 9.13 -11.18
C THR A 200 5.85 9.32 -9.69
N ASN A 201 4.91 10.19 -9.31
CA ASN A 201 4.52 10.40 -7.92
C ASN A 201 3.46 9.37 -7.49
N THR A 202 3.80 8.08 -7.61
CA THR A 202 2.93 6.94 -7.34
C THR A 202 3.45 6.11 -6.17
N TYR A 203 2.62 5.18 -5.68
CA TYR A 203 2.88 4.45 -4.45
C TYR A 203 4.20 3.67 -4.41
N ASP A 204 4.72 3.19 -5.54
CA ASP A 204 5.94 2.39 -5.57
C ASP A 204 7.11 3.19 -4.98
N ASN A 205 7.28 4.43 -5.44
CA ASN A 205 8.30 5.35 -4.94
C ASN A 205 8.11 5.72 -3.46
N PHE A 206 6.87 5.84 -3.00
CA PHE A 206 6.58 6.08 -1.58
C PHE A 206 6.95 4.88 -0.71
N PHE A 207 6.64 3.64 -1.12
CA PHE A 207 7.01 2.45 -0.35
C PHE A 207 8.51 2.19 -0.36
N VAL A 208 9.20 2.57 -1.44
CA VAL A 208 10.66 2.60 -1.45
C VAL A 208 11.18 3.58 -0.39
N LEU A 209 10.68 4.81 -0.38
CA LEU A 209 11.08 5.81 0.61
C LEU A 209 10.76 5.35 2.03
N ARG A 210 9.60 4.73 2.25
CA ARG A 210 9.16 4.23 3.56
C ARG A 210 10.12 3.16 4.11
N GLY A 211 10.43 2.14 3.30
CA GLY A 211 11.42 1.12 3.67
C GLY A 211 12.81 1.71 3.91
N THR A 212 13.20 2.70 3.12
CA THR A 212 14.49 3.40 3.25
C THR A 212 14.58 4.21 4.56
N LEU A 213 13.53 4.95 4.91
CA LEU A 213 13.48 5.74 6.15
C LEU A 213 13.52 4.81 7.37
N TYR A 214 12.75 3.72 7.35
CA TYR A 214 12.82 2.70 8.39
C TYR A 214 14.24 2.14 8.54
N ALA A 215 14.88 1.75 7.43
CA ALA A 215 16.25 1.24 7.43
C ALA A 215 17.25 2.25 8.00
N SER A 216 17.06 3.54 7.70
CA SER A 216 17.93 4.62 8.19
C SER A 216 17.87 4.82 9.70
N GLN A 217 16.75 4.49 10.32
CA GLN A 217 16.57 4.52 11.77
C GLN A 217 17.07 3.21 12.40
N ARG A 218 16.77 2.07 11.75
CA ARG A 218 17.09 0.72 12.19
C ARG A 218 18.59 0.45 12.21
N PHE A 219 19.33 0.93 11.22
CA PHE A 219 20.75 0.60 11.06
C PHE A 219 21.65 1.83 11.20
N THR A 220 22.70 1.68 12.00
CA THR A 220 23.82 2.62 12.07
C THR A 220 25.12 1.93 11.72
N TYR A 221 26.05 2.67 11.12
CA TYR A 221 27.31 2.13 10.62
C TYR A 221 28.49 2.79 11.33
N GLY A 222 29.33 1.97 11.93
CA GLY A 222 30.60 2.36 12.52
C GLY A 222 31.78 1.76 11.76
N ILE A 223 32.97 2.22 12.11
CA ILE A 223 34.23 1.73 11.54
C ILE A 223 35.04 1.13 12.70
N LYS A 224 35.55 -0.09 12.52
CA LYS A 224 36.57 -0.69 13.40
C LYS A 224 37.83 -0.94 12.60
N SER A 225 38.99 -0.84 13.25
CA SER A 225 40.25 -1.26 12.62
C SER A 225 40.15 -2.74 12.27
N GLY A 226 40.41 -3.07 11.01
CA GLY A 226 40.46 -4.45 10.54
C GLY A 226 41.86 -5.03 10.79
N ASP A 227 41.94 -6.36 10.77
CA ASP A 227 43.21 -7.09 10.95
C ASP A 227 44.06 -7.17 9.66
N GLY A 228 43.55 -6.63 8.53
CA GLY A 228 44.14 -6.72 7.21
C GLY A 228 44.76 -5.42 6.68
N THR A 229 45.55 -5.52 5.61
CA THR A 229 46.07 -4.35 4.87
C THR A 229 45.04 -3.72 3.94
N TYR A 230 44.04 -4.48 3.48
CA TYR A 230 42.89 -3.96 2.73
C TYR A 230 41.66 -4.91 2.80
N PRO A 231 40.46 -4.39 3.14
CA PRO A 231 40.25 -3.07 3.72
C PRO A 231 40.92 -2.99 5.11
N ALA A 232 41.55 -1.85 5.41
CA ALA A 232 42.21 -1.62 6.71
C ALA A 232 41.19 -1.39 7.85
N VAL A 233 39.91 -1.34 7.51
CA VAL A 233 38.81 -1.12 8.42
C VAL A 233 37.61 -1.98 8.05
N ASP A 234 36.94 -2.48 9.07
CA ASP A 234 35.68 -3.20 8.94
C ASP A 234 34.52 -2.23 9.21
N VAL A 235 33.52 -2.26 8.33
CA VAL A 235 32.26 -1.57 8.60
C VAL A 235 31.42 -2.46 9.49
N VAL A 236 31.06 -1.94 10.65
CA VAL A 236 30.20 -2.62 11.61
C VAL A 236 28.82 -2.02 11.54
N GLU A 237 27.85 -2.82 11.13
CA GLU A 237 26.43 -2.50 11.22
C GLU A 237 25.95 -2.75 12.66
N LYS A 238 25.23 -1.78 13.20
CA LYS A 238 24.52 -1.89 14.46
C LYS A 238 23.03 -1.75 14.19
N ASP A 239 22.29 -2.73 14.67
CA ASP A 239 20.84 -2.71 14.74
C ASP A 239 20.37 -1.95 16.00
N ASN A 240 19.52 -0.93 15.82
CA ASN A 240 19.03 -0.02 16.85
C ASN A 240 17.69 -0.41 17.49
N ALA A 241 17.09 -1.56 17.16
CA ALA A 241 15.78 -1.95 17.73
C ALA A 241 14.61 -1.00 17.37
N THR A 242 14.62 -0.39 16.16
CA THR A 242 13.52 0.49 15.71
C THR A 242 12.18 -0.25 15.71
N PRO A 243 11.10 0.31 16.30
CA PRO A 243 9.80 -0.34 16.36
C PRO A 243 9.23 -0.67 14.97
N ASP A 244 8.74 -1.89 14.78
CA ASP A 244 8.28 -2.40 13.49
C ASP A 244 7.07 -1.63 12.92
N ASP A 245 6.21 -1.12 13.80
CA ASP A 245 5.00 -0.38 13.45
C ASP A 245 5.28 0.95 12.76
N THR A 246 6.48 1.52 12.93
CA THR A 246 6.91 2.73 12.21
C THR A 246 6.94 2.54 10.70
N LEU A 247 7.08 1.30 10.21
CA LEU A 247 6.95 0.93 8.80
C LEU A 247 5.53 1.16 8.24
N GLY A 248 4.54 1.34 9.13
CA GLY A 248 3.17 1.67 8.74
C GLY A 248 2.90 3.16 8.58
N ASN A 249 3.83 4.02 9.00
CA ASN A 249 3.63 5.47 8.92
C ASN A 249 3.64 5.94 7.46
N SER A 250 2.69 6.80 7.12
CA SER A 250 2.72 7.54 5.86
C SER A 250 3.89 8.52 5.85
N ILE A 251 4.41 8.81 4.65
CA ILE A 251 5.47 9.80 4.47
C ILE A 251 4.95 11.19 4.85
N THR A 252 5.70 11.92 5.67
CA THR A 252 5.32 13.29 6.03
C THR A 252 5.63 14.29 4.90
N PRO A 253 5.00 15.47 4.86
CA PRO A 253 5.35 16.51 3.89
C PRO A 253 6.83 16.90 3.93
N GLU A 254 7.45 16.94 5.12
CA GLU A 254 8.86 17.28 5.28
C GLU A 254 9.78 16.18 4.72
N GLU A 255 9.47 14.92 4.98
CA GLU A 255 10.18 13.78 4.40
C GLU A 255 10.02 13.75 2.88
N TYR A 256 8.83 14.03 2.40
CA TYR A 256 8.52 14.13 0.97
C TYR A 256 9.34 15.24 0.31
N ASP A 257 9.29 16.47 0.81
CA ASP A 257 10.05 17.59 0.24
C ASP A 257 11.57 17.37 0.27
N THR A 258 12.06 16.61 1.25
CA THR A 258 13.50 16.32 1.39
C THR A 258 13.96 15.17 0.50
N TYR A 259 13.19 14.08 0.43
CA TYR A 259 13.65 12.79 -0.10
C TYR A 259 12.91 12.29 -1.35
N ALA A 260 11.79 12.91 -1.74
CA ALA A 260 11.05 12.57 -2.95
C ALA A 260 11.77 13.06 -4.23
N ILE A 261 12.94 12.49 -4.51
CA ILE A 261 13.79 12.92 -5.63
C ILE A 261 13.17 12.66 -7.01
N TRP A 262 12.12 11.83 -7.11
CA TRP A 262 11.33 11.64 -8.33
C TRP A 262 10.59 12.90 -8.79
N LYS A 263 10.44 13.90 -7.91
CA LYS A 263 9.89 15.23 -8.25
C LYS A 263 10.82 16.08 -9.14
N LYS A 264 12.11 15.74 -9.23
CA LYS A 264 13.15 16.57 -9.86
C LYS A 264 13.25 16.42 -11.37
#